data_AF-A0A1G3UJM3-F1
#
_entry.id   AF-A0A1G3UJM3-F1
#
_cell.length_a   1.000
_cell.length_b   1.000
_cell.length_c   1.000
_cell.angle_alpha   90.00
_cell.angle_beta   90.00
_cell.angle_gamma   90.00
#
_symmetry.space_group_name_H-M   'P 1'
#
loop_
_entity.id
_entity.type
_entity.pdbx_description
1 polymer ?
#
loop_
_entity_poly.entity_id
_entity_poly.type
_entity_poly.pdbx_seq_one_letter_code
_entity_poly.pdbx_strand_id
1 'polypeptide(L)'
;MRYLFLLFLLLSSMEASTAYESGKRLYMQKGCFSCHGSKLEGMHQYPYLANRAKGYMKYKLKRFRSKISDNQQQEMMIPFALGLSDEDIENLTIYMNEYVEEKNEKKYDDKYHTQGDG
;
A
#
# COMPACT_ATOMS: atom_id res chain seq x y z
N MET A 1 -16.89 -2.55 -46.75
CA MET A 1 -17.91 -2.98 -45.77
C MET A 1 -17.56 -4.23 -44.96
N ARG A 2 -16.70 -5.16 -45.44
CA ARG A 2 -16.33 -6.39 -44.69
C ARG A 2 -15.18 -6.24 -43.68
N TYR A 3 -14.46 -5.10 -43.71
CA TYR A 3 -13.38 -4.79 -42.77
C TYR A 3 -13.81 -3.92 -41.58
N LEU A 4 -15.03 -3.35 -41.62
CA LEU A 4 -15.55 -2.53 -40.52
C LEU A 4 -15.96 -3.38 -39.31
N PHE A 5 -16.15 -4.69 -39.50
CA PHE A 5 -16.52 -5.63 -38.44
C PHE A 5 -15.30 -6.23 -37.71
N LEU A 6 -14.09 -6.09 -38.26
CA LEU A 6 -12.85 -6.61 -37.66
C LEU A 6 -12.12 -5.59 -36.77
N LEU A 7 -12.57 -4.34 -36.72
CA LEU A 7 -11.95 -3.29 -35.91
C LEU A 7 -12.53 -3.17 -34.48
N PHE A 8 -13.62 -3.90 -34.18
CA PHE A 8 -14.33 -3.78 -32.89
C PHE A 8 -13.87 -4.80 -31.82
N LEU A 9 -12.97 -5.73 -32.17
CA LEU A 9 -12.57 -6.85 -31.30
C LEU A 9 -11.24 -6.62 -30.54
N LEU A 10 -10.69 -5.40 -30.56
CA LEU A 10 -9.39 -5.06 -29.96
C LEU A 10 -9.47 -4.24 -28.66
N LEU A 11 -10.65 -3.90 -28.14
CA LEU A 11 -10.79 -2.84 -27.11
C LEU A 11 -11.08 -3.31 -25.68
N SER A 12 -10.80 -4.57 -25.30
CA SER A 12 -11.22 -5.04 -23.96
C SER A 12 -10.20 -5.94 -23.28
N SER A 13 -9.00 -5.41 -23.09
CA SER A 13 -8.12 -5.85 -21.99
C SER A 13 -8.31 -4.88 -20.83
N MET A 14 -9.44 -4.97 -20.12
CA MET A 14 -9.50 -4.43 -18.76
C MET A 14 -8.71 -5.41 -17.88
N GLU A 15 -7.41 -5.16 -17.71
CA GLU A 15 -6.63 -5.84 -16.67
C GLU A 15 -7.29 -5.53 -15.32
N ALA A 16 -7.94 -6.54 -14.72
CA ALA A 16 -8.44 -6.42 -13.36
C ALA A 16 -7.24 -6.28 -12.41
N SER A 17 -7.21 -5.22 -11.60
CA SER A 17 -6.16 -5.03 -10.60
C SER A 17 -6.25 -6.13 -9.53
N THR A 18 -5.12 -6.78 -9.22
CA THR A 18 -5.08 -7.79 -8.16
C THR A 18 -5.42 -7.18 -6.79
N ALA A 19 -5.74 -8.02 -5.81
CA ALA A 19 -5.98 -7.57 -4.43
C ALA A 19 -4.75 -6.86 -3.84
N TYR A 20 -3.54 -7.34 -4.17
CA TYR A 20 -2.28 -6.70 -3.81
C TYR A 20 -2.16 -5.30 -4.40
N GLU A 21 -2.34 -5.13 -5.72
CA GLU A 21 -2.26 -3.83 -6.38
C GLU A 21 -3.36 -2.87 -5.91
N SER A 22 -4.56 -3.40 -5.65
CA SER A 22 -5.67 -2.63 -5.07
C SER A 22 -5.32 -2.15 -3.66
N GLY A 23 -4.72 -3.00 -2.83
CA GLY A 23 -4.25 -2.67 -1.49
C GLY A 23 -3.12 -1.64 -1.49
N LYS A 24 -2.13 -1.80 -2.38
CA LYS A 24 -1.02 -0.85 -2.59
C LYS A 24 -1.55 0.53 -2.97
N ARG A 25 -2.45 0.60 -3.95
CA ARG A 25 -3.09 1.84 -4.37
C ARG A 25 -3.90 2.47 -3.24
N LEU A 26 -4.69 1.68 -2.52
CA LEU A 26 -5.51 2.16 -1.42
C LEU A 26 -4.66 2.71 -0.27
N TYR A 27 -3.55 2.05 0.06
CA TYR A 27 -2.58 2.49 1.07
C TYR A 27 -2.06 3.91 0.78
N MET A 28 -1.78 4.19 -0.50
CA MET A 28 -1.36 5.52 -0.95
C MET A 28 -2.53 6.51 -0.92
N GLN A 29 -3.68 6.14 -1.48
CA GLN A 29 -4.86 7.02 -1.57
C GLN A 29 -5.44 7.45 -0.22
N LYS A 30 -5.36 6.58 0.80
CA LYS A 30 -5.86 6.85 2.15
C LYS A 30 -4.83 7.52 3.06
N GLY A 31 -3.64 7.87 2.55
CA GLY A 31 -2.61 8.57 3.30
C GLY A 31 -1.93 7.73 4.38
N CYS A 32 -2.03 6.40 4.32
CA CYS A 32 -1.44 5.51 5.32
C CYS A 32 0.09 5.69 5.41
N PHE A 33 0.72 5.96 4.27
CA PHE A 33 2.15 6.17 4.13
C PHE A 33 2.68 7.36 4.95
N SER A 34 1.84 8.36 5.25
CA SER A 34 2.28 9.58 5.95
C SER A 34 2.75 9.29 7.37
N CYS A 35 2.26 8.20 7.98
CA CYS A 35 2.68 7.76 9.32
C CYS A 35 3.40 6.40 9.26
N HIS A 36 2.95 5.48 8.41
CA HIS A 36 3.50 4.12 8.35
C HIS A 36 4.60 3.94 7.30
N GLY A 37 5.04 5.02 6.64
CA GLY A 37 6.09 5.01 5.64
C GLY A 37 5.61 4.54 4.26
N SER A 38 6.29 4.98 3.20
CA SER A 38 5.91 4.67 1.81
C SER A 38 6.11 3.19 1.44
N LYS A 39 7.04 2.53 2.14
CA LYS A 39 7.45 1.14 2.02
C LYS A 39 6.98 0.29 3.22
N LEU A 40 5.99 0.79 3.98
CA LEU A 40 5.47 0.16 5.21
C LEU A 40 6.54 -0.03 6.31
N GLU A 41 7.60 0.77 6.26
CA GLU A 41 8.77 0.72 7.13
C GLU A 41 8.52 1.35 8.51
N GLY A 42 7.41 2.08 8.68
CA GLY A 42 7.09 2.82 9.89
C GLY A 42 7.92 4.11 10.03
N MET A 43 7.60 4.89 11.05
CA MET A 43 8.33 6.13 11.37
C MET A 43 8.17 6.47 12.86
N HIS A 44 9.27 6.69 13.58
CA HIS A 44 9.26 7.05 15.01
C HIS A 44 8.39 6.12 15.86
N GLN A 45 7.23 6.60 16.34
CA GLN A 45 6.28 5.86 17.16
C GLN A 45 5.24 5.07 16.33
N TYR A 46 5.20 5.30 15.03
CA TYR A 46 4.31 4.60 14.10
C TYR A 46 4.94 3.27 13.67
N PRO A 47 4.26 2.14 13.91
CA PRO A 47 4.84 0.83 13.67
C PRO A 47 5.02 0.53 12.18
N TYR A 48 6.04 -0.28 11.88
CA TYR A 48 6.18 -0.91 10.57
C TYR A 48 5.04 -1.91 10.32
N LEU A 49 4.58 -1.95 9.07
CA LEU A 49 3.45 -2.77 8.63
C LEU A 49 3.85 -3.85 7.61
N ALA A 50 5.05 -3.77 7.04
CA ALA A 50 5.56 -4.75 6.09
C ALA A 50 5.60 -6.17 6.71
N ASN A 51 5.15 -7.15 5.94
CA ASN A 51 5.22 -8.58 6.25
C ASN A 51 4.58 -8.97 7.59
N ARG A 52 3.62 -8.17 8.07
CA ARG A 52 2.84 -8.50 9.27
C ARG A 52 1.79 -9.56 8.94
N ALA A 53 1.44 -10.38 9.94
CA ALA A 53 0.44 -11.42 9.76
C ALA A 53 -0.91 -10.82 9.37
N LYS A 54 -1.45 -11.24 8.22
CA LYS A 54 -2.71 -10.74 7.66
C LYS A 54 -3.87 -10.75 8.66
N GLY A 55 -4.03 -11.84 9.40
CA GLY A 55 -5.09 -12.00 10.40
C GLY A 55 -5.02 -10.97 11.53
N TYR A 56 -3.80 -10.69 12.03
CA TYR A 56 -3.59 -9.67 13.07
C TYR A 56 -3.90 -8.26 12.54
N MET A 57 -3.43 -7.93 11.35
CA MET A 57 -3.68 -6.62 10.73
C MET A 57 -5.18 -6.40 10.46
N LYS A 58 -5.88 -7.41 9.94
CA LYS A 58 -7.34 -7.39 9.75
C LYS A 58 -8.09 -7.21 11.07
N TYR A 59 -7.68 -7.92 12.13
CA TYR A 59 -8.24 -7.77 13.48
C TYR A 59 -8.09 -6.33 14.00
N LYS A 60 -6.90 -5.74 13.88
CA LYS A 60 -6.64 -4.36 14.32
C LYS A 60 -7.49 -3.34 13.56
N LEU A 61 -7.50 -3.40 12.22
CA LEU A 61 -8.29 -2.47 11.39
C LEU A 61 -9.79 -2.57 11.69
N LYS A 62 -10.34 -3.79 11.86
CA LYS A 62 -11.75 -3.97 12.23
C LYS A 62 -12.07 -3.41 13.61
N ARG A 63 -11.18 -3.53 14.58
CA ARG A 63 -11.35 -2.92 15.92
C ARG A 63 -11.34 -1.41 15.85
N PHE A 64 -10.38 -0.83 15.15
CA PHE A 64 -10.32 0.62 14.95
C PHE A 64 -11.57 1.14 14.24
N ARG A 65 -12.06 0.42 13.22
CA ARG A 65 -13.34 0.75 12.55
C ARG A 65 -14.54 0.65 13.50
N SER A 66 -14.48 -0.26 14.47
CA SER A 66 -15.49 -0.39 15.53
C SER A 66 -15.27 0.57 16.70
N LYS A 67 -14.35 1.54 16.56
CA LYS A 67 -13.96 2.52 17.58
C LYS A 67 -13.36 1.91 18.86
N ILE A 68 -12.71 0.75 18.73
CA ILE A 68 -12.05 0.04 19.82
C ILE A 68 -10.54 0.08 19.59
N SER A 69 -9.79 0.56 20.59
CA SER A 69 -8.33 0.54 20.67
C SER A 69 -7.88 -0.26 21.91
N ASP A 70 -6.61 -0.66 21.95
CA ASP A 70 -6.05 -1.32 23.14
C ASP A 70 -5.34 -0.31 24.07
N ASN A 71 -5.03 0.89 23.57
CA ASN A 71 -4.47 2.01 24.33
C ASN A 71 -4.73 3.35 23.62
N GLN A 72 -4.44 4.46 24.31
CA GLN A 72 -4.68 5.81 23.83
C GLN A 72 -3.91 6.16 22.54
N GLN A 73 -2.68 5.66 22.40
CA GLN A 73 -1.85 5.90 21.21
C GLN A 73 -2.49 5.31 19.95
N GLN A 74 -3.19 4.18 20.07
CA GLN A 74 -3.88 3.54 18.96
C GLN A 74 -5.18 4.23 18.55
N GLU A 75 -5.79 5.05 19.40
CA GLU A 75 -7.05 5.75 19.09
C GLU A 75 -6.92 6.64 17.85
N MET A 76 -5.72 7.15 17.58
CA MET A 76 -5.43 7.95 16.39
C MET A 76 -5.74 7.22 15.07
N MET A 77 -5.75 5.89 15.06
CA MET A 77 -6.07 5.09 13.87
C MET A 77 -7.57 4.93 13.63
N ILE A 78 -8.43 5.26 14.61
CA ILE A 78 -9.88 5.11 14.50
C ILE A 78 -10.44 5.91 13.32
N PRO A 79 -10.16 7.23 13.16
CA PRO A 79 -10.70 8.02 12.05
C PRO A 79 -10.34 7.46 10.66
N PHE A 80 -9.14 6.89 10.52
CA PHE A 80 -8.68 6.29 9.27
C PHE A 80 -9.37 4.96 8.96
N ALA A 81 -9.73 4.19 9.99
CA ALA A 81 -10.38 2.90 9.84
C ALA A 81 -11.90 3.00 9.64
N LEU A 82 -12.54 4.08 10.10
CA LEU A 82 -13.99 4.27 9.99
C LEU A 82 -14.51 4.21 8.54
N GLY A 83 -13.73 4.72 7.59
CA GLY A 83 -14.09 4.78 6.17
C GLY A 83 -13.68 3.54 5.36
N LEU A 84 -13.17 2.48 5.98
CA LEU A 84 -12.72 1.28 5.29
C LEU A 84 -13.85 0.25 5.16
N SER A 85 -14.15 -0.15 3.93
CA SER A 85 -15.01 -1.31 3.66
C SER A 85 -14.35 -2.63 4.11
N ASP A 86 -15.09 -3.74 4.13
CA ASP A 86 -14.48 -5.05 4.38
C ASP A 86 -13.48 -5.46 3.29
N GLU A 87 -13.74 -5.08 2.06
CA GLU A 87 -12.85 -5.28 0.92
C GLU A 87 -11.58 -4.44 1.04
N ASP A 88 -11.71 -3.17 1.46
CA ASP A 88 -10.56 -2.29 1.73
C ASP A 88 -9.63 -2.90 2.77
N ILE A 89 -10.19 -3.38 3.88
CA ILE A 89 -9.41 -4.04 4.94
C ILE A 89 -8.73 -5.29 4.39
N GLU A 90 -9.44 -6.11 3.62
CA GLU A 90 -8.85 -7.31 3.01
C GLU A 90 -7.67 -6.97 2.11
N ASN A 91 -7.86 -6.07 1.14
CA ASN A 91 -6.85 -5.67 0.17
C ASN A 91 -5.64 -5.01 0.84
N LEU A 92 -5.85 -4.10 1.80
CA LEU A 92 -4.77 -3.51 2.60
C LEU A 92 -3.95 -4.57 3.32
N THR A 93 -4.62 -5.55 3.95
CA THR A 93 -3.92 -6.58 4.73
C THR A 93 -3.17 -7.58 3.85
N ILE A 94 -3.65 -7.84 2.63
CA ILE A 94 -2.91 -8.59 1.61
C ILE A 94 -1.64 -7.85 1.23
N TYR A 95 -1.77 -6.57 0.85
CA TYR A 95 -0.61 -5.73 0.49
C TYR A 95 0.43 -5.68 1.62
N MET A 96 0.00 -5.45 2.87
CA MET A 96 0.90 -5.43 4.02
C MET A 96 1.60 -6.78 4.25
N ASN A 97 0.87 -7.89 4.10
CA ASN A 97 1.38 -9.23 4.40
C ASN A 97 2.35 -9.75 3.33
N GLU A 98 2.07 -9.45 2.07
CA GLU A 98 2.83 -9.92 0.90
C GLU A 98 3.85 -8.89 0.41
N TYR A 99 4.09 -7.82 1.18
CA TYR A 99 4.94 -6.72 0.74
C TYR A 99 6.37 -7.17 0.41
N VAL A 100 6.76 -6.93 -0.85
CA VAL A 100 8.13 -7.08 -1.32
C VAL A 100 8.66 -5.70 -1.69
N GLU A 101 9.84 -5.35 -1.17
CA GLU A 101 10.51 -4.12 -1.58
C GLU A 101 11.00 -4.26 -3.03
N GLU A 102 10.51 -3.37 -3.90
CA GLU A 102 11.03 -3.25 -5.26
C GLU A 102 12.46 -2.72 -5.20
N LYS A 103 13.46 -3.58 -5.46
CA LYS A 103 14.85 -3.15 -5.61
C LYS A 103 14.96 -2.32 -6.89
N ASN A 104 15.23 -1.02 -6.74
CA ASN A 104 15.64 -0.18 -7.87
C ASN A 104 17.02 -0.64 -8.36
N GLU A 105 17.07 -1.28 -9.53
CA GLU A 105 18.32 -1.71 -10.18
C GLU A 105 19.19 -0.53 -10.67
N LYS A 106 18.68 0.70 -10.60
CA LYS A 106 19.47 1.91 -10.80
C LYS A 106 20.15 2.34 -9.51
N LYS A 107 21.11 1.52 -9.08
CA LYS A 107 22.19 1.97 -8.18
C LYS A 107 22.90 3.11 -8.90
N TYR A 108 22.92 4.29 -8.29
CA TYR A 108 23.68 5.42 -8.82
C TYR A 108 25.13 4.98 -9.08
N ASP A 109 25.68 5.40 -10.21
CA ASP A 109 27.10 5.31 -10.53
C ASP A 109 27.88 6.00 -9.39
N ASP A 110 28.54 5.20 -8.54
CA ASP A 110 29.38 5.67 -7.44
C ASP A 110 30.72 6.28 -7.93
N LYS A 111 30.82 6.85 -9.13
CA LYS A 111 31.94 7.73 -9.51
C LYS A 111 31.72 9.13 -8.98
N TYR A 112 31.87 9.29 -7.67
CA TYR A 112 32.37 10.55 -7.15
C TYR A 112 33.83 10.70 -7.60
N HIS A 113 34.03 11.45 -8.68
CA HIS A 113 35.30 12.09 -8.95
C HIS A 113 35.61 13.02 -7.77
N THR A 114 36.62 12.67 -6.97
CA THR A 114 37.25 13.61 -6.06
C THR A 114 38.00 14.63 -6.92
N GLN A 115 37.34 15.73 -7.24
CA GLN A 115 38.00 16.94 -7.68
C GLN A 115 37.53 18.05 -6.76
N GLY A 116 38.42 18.46 -5.86
CA GLY A 116 38.13 19.46 -4.84
C GLY A 116 38.32 20.88 -5.33
N ASP A 117 37.84 21.79 -4.48
CA ASP A 117 38.24 23.18 -4.35
C ASP A 117 37.64 23.77 -3.06
N GLY A 118 38.47 23.92 -2.01
CA GLY A 118 38.11 24.57 -0.75
C GLY A 118 38.85 24.04 0.46
#